data_AF-A0A3M1RKA7-F1
#
_entry.id   AF-A0A3M1RKA7-F1
#
_cell.length_a   1.000
_cell.length_b   1.000
_cell.length_c   1.000
_cell.angle_alpha   90.00
_cell.angle_beta   90.00
_cell.angle_gamma   90.00
#
_symmetry.space_group_name_H-M   'P 1'
#
loop_
_entity.id
_entity.type
_entity.pdbx_description
1 polymer ?
#
loop_
_entity_poly.entity_id
_entity_poly.type
_entity_poly.pdbx_seq_one_letter_code
_entity_poly.pdbx_strand_id
1 'polypeptide(L)'
;MVFGASVQVVHARPAGQLQNASQIAARLFPAYRLDGGTVQLAGCALEDHLFVRFRIRLGDDREETYFADAQAKLLEPLQVDGLGLRDLETIPEPPEGWSEKRLDRLWEVVRRTISERTGLAEPEPMEAVCIWCRYVTGKLRFHFGAKTAEQAFAGWTRRLKAPPATCPATGTPTYHLTQTDDARIAAAERIAVCEETGSRVLDSDLETCELTGKRVQAGLLALCPVTGRKILAYRLLPCRLCGEEVDPDCLEDDVCRACRRPAPVSADDPRIVRLTSEHPALEKWGRWRLSETATSYIVAARRWLRQGLFVFDKETLTLRAAAVGGRLASLEKLRKIDDPQSILETEADVG
;
A
#
# COMPACT_ATOMS: atom_id res chain seq x y z
N MET A 1 -54.92 4.88 -25.42
CA MET A 1 -53.77 4.66 -26.30
C MET A 1 -53.51 5.99 -26.98
N VAL A 2 -52.41 6.64 -26.61
CA VAL A 2 -52.01 7.95 -27.16
C VAL A 2 -51.32 7.74 -28.50
N PHE A 3 -50.61 6.61 -28.64
CA PHE A 3 -50.24 6.06 -29.93
C PHE A 3 -51.46 5.39 -30.57
N GLY A 4 -52.10 6.04 -31.55
CA GLY A 4 -53.13 5.40 -32.38
C GLY A 4 -52.54 4.26 -33.22
N ALA A 5 -53.38 3.56 -33.99
CA ALA A 5 -53.00 2.41 -34.84
C ALA A 5 -51.93 2.70 -35.93
N SER A 6 -51.34 3.90 -35.96
CA SER A 6 -50.45 4.40 -37.00
C SER A 6 -49.00 4.66 -36.57
N VAL A 7 -48.68 4.69 -35.27
CA VAL A 7 -47.28 4.92 -34.83
C VAL A 7 -46.56 3.60 -34.63
N GLN A 8 -45.61 3.31 -35.51
CA GLN A 8 -44.77 2.13 -35.40
C GLN A 8 -43.81 2.26 -34.21
N VAL A 9 -43.94 1.36 -33.24
CA VAL A 9 -42.99 1.23 -32.13
C VAL A 9 -41.88 0.29 -32.57
N VAL A 10 -40.64 0.81 -32.62
CA VAL A 10 -39.46 0.01 -32.94
C VAL A 10 -38.66 -0.23 -31.66
N HIS A 11 -38.22 -1.46 -31.44
CA HIS A 11 -37.29 -1.80 -30.38
C HIS A 11 -35.88 -1.88 -30.93
N ALA A 12 -34.94 -1.23 -30.26
CA ALA A 12 -33.55 -1.20 -30.69
C ALA A 12 -32.59 -1.18 -29.50
N ARG A 13 -31.30 -1.34 -29.76
CA ARG A 13 -30.20 -1.15 -28.82
C ARG A 13 -29.07 -0.36 -29.50
N PRO A 14 -28.20 0.32 -28.76
CA PRO A 14 -26.99 0.91 -29.34
C PRO A 14 -26.10 -0.13 -30.03
N ALA A 15 -25.61 0.18 -31.22
CA ALA A 15 -24.67 -0.67 -31.93
C ALA A 15 -23.37 -0.86 -31.13
N GLY A 16 -22.82 -2.08 -31.11
CA GLY A 16 -21.62 -2.41 -30.32
C GLY A 16 -21.83 -2.45 -28.80
N GLN A 17 -23.08 -2.47 -28.33
CA GLN A 17 -23.43 -2.77 -26.93
C GLN A 17 -23.00 -4.18 -26.54
N LEU A 18 -22.32 -4.34 -25.40
CA LEU A 18 -21.93 -5.67 -24.89
C LEU A 18 -23.16 -6.39 -24.33
N GLN A 19 -23.33 -7.66 -24.71
CA GLN A 19 -24.53 -8.43 -24.45
C GLN A 19 -24.39 -9.42 -23.30
N ASN A 20 -23.18 -9.89 -23.00
CA ASN A 20 -22.96 -10.96 -22.02
C ASN A 20 -21.61 -10.84 -21.33
N ALA A 21 -21.42 -11.64 -20.28
CA ALA A 21 -20.19 -11.66 -19.48
C ALA A 21 -18.93 -11.95 -20.31
N SER A 22 -19.02 -12.80 -21.34
CA SER A 22 -17.87 -13.11 -22.20
C SER A 22 -17.39 -11.89 -22.99
N GLN A 23 -18.30 -11.08 -23.51
CA GLN A 23 -17.96 -9.85 -24.22
C GLN A 23 -17.39 -8.77 -23.27
N ILE A 24 -17.87 -8.75 -22.03
CA ILE A 24 -17.36 -7.86 -20.97
C ILE A 24 -15.93 -8.26 -20.58
N ALA A 25 -15.69 -9.56 -20.37
CA ALA A 25 -14.35 -10.09 -20.12
C ALA A 25 -13.38 -9.74 -21.26
N ALA A 26 -13.79 -9.98 -22.52
CA ALA A 26 -13.00 -9.66 -23.70
C ALA A 26 -12.68 -8.16 -23.82
N ARG A 27 -13.54 -7.28 -23.30
CA ARG A 27 -13.30 -5.83 -23.26
C ARG A 27 -12.37 -5.41 -22.13
N LEU A 28 -12.55 -5.97 -20.93
CA LEU A 28 -11.87 -5.46 -19.73
C LEU A 28 -10.51 -6.12 -19.49
N PHE A 29 -10.39 -7.43 -19.71
CA PHE A 29 -9.18 -8.17 -19.33
C PHE A 29 -7.90 -7.71 -20.05
N PRO A 30 -7.93 -7.35 -21.35
CA PRO A 30 -6.72 -6.91 -22.05
C PRO A 30 -6.09 -5.63 -21.48
N ALA A 31 -6.82 -4.87 -20.65
CA ALA A 31 -6.26 -3.68 -20.01
C ALA A 31 -5.24 -4.02 -18.91
N TYR A 32 -5.22 -5.25 -18.41
CA TYR A 32 -4.35 -5.64 -17.30
C TYR A 32 -3.18 -6.49 -17.78
N ARG A 33 -1.98 -6.14 -17.32
CA ARG A 33 -0.80 -7.00 -17.39
C ARG A 33 -0.65 -7.74 -16.07
N LEU A 34 -0.56 -9.07 -16.13
CA LEU A 34 -0.36 -9.91 -14.96
C LEU A 34 0.94 -10.70 -15.14
N ASP A 35 1.94 -10.45 -14.31
CA ASP A 35 3.17 -11.27 -14.31
C ASP A 35 2.91 -12.51 -13.43
N GLY A 36 2.41 -13.56 -14.07
CA GLY A 36 1.77 -14.68 -13.40
C GLY A 36 0.31 -14.38 -13.05
N GLY A 37 -0.42 -15.40 -12.59
CA GLY A 37 -1.82 -15.26 -12.18
C GLY A 37 -2.84 -15.15 -13.32
N THR A 38 -4.10 -14.93 -12.96
CA THR A 38 -5.24 -14.84 -13.90
C THR A 38 -6.27 -13.81 -13.44
N VAL A 39 -7.09 -13.29 -14.36
CA VAL A 39 -8.25 -12.43 -14.07
C VAL A 39 -9.54 -13.11 -14.49
N GLN A 40 -10.58 -12.95 -13.68
CA GLN A 40 -11.92 -13.48 -13.94
C GLN A 40 -12.99 -12.45 -13.58
N LEU A 41 -14.19 -12.60 -14.15
CA LEU A 41 -15.37 -11.87 -13.71
C LEU A 41 -15.99 -12.58 -12.50
N ALA A 42 -16.36 -11.82 -11.48
CA ALA A 42 -17.08 -12.30 -10.31
C ALA A 42 -18.31 -11.40 -10.07
N GLY A 43 -19.49 -12.03 -9.95
CA GLY A 43 -20.74 -11.31 -9.68
C GLY A 43 -21.07 -10.24 -10.72
N CYS A 44 -21.19 -10.62 -12.00
CA CYS A 44 -21.52 -9.71 -13.08
C CYS A 44 -23.04 -9.66 -13.30
N ALA A 45 -23.64 -8.48 -13.16
CA ALA A 45 -25.06 -8.24 -13.42
C ALA A 45 -25.22 -7.27 -14.60
N LEU A 46 -26.19 -7.56 -15.46
CA LEU A 46 -26.54 -6.75 -16.63
C LEU A 46 -27.99 -6.34 -16.51
N GLU A 47 -28.24 -5.04 -16.62
CA GLU A 47 -29.58 -4.45 -16.50
C GLU A 47 -29.88 -3.64 -17.76
N ASP A 48 -31.08 -3.83 -18.31
CA ASP A 48 -31.56 -3.07 -19.45
C ASP A 48 -32.29 -1.81 -18.98
N HIS A 49 -31.82 -0.65 -19.44
CA HIS A 49 -32.41 0.65 -19.17
C HIS A 49 -33.06 1.19 -20.44
N LEU A 50 -34.30 1.64 -20.29
CA LEU A 50 -35.06 2.22 -21.38
C LEU A 50 -34.68 3.68 -21.62
N PHE A 51 -34.39 3.99 -22.87
CA PHE A 51 -34.42 5.31 -23.46
C PHE A 51 -35.40 5.31 -24.61
N VAL A 52 -35.96 6.47 -24.96
CA VAL A 52 -36.88 6.58 -26.08
C VAL A 52 -36.46 7.70 -26.99
N ARG A 53 -36.44 7.43 -28.30
CA ARG A 53 -36.33 8.44 -29.34
C ARG A 53 -37.72 8.71 -29.90
N PHE A 54 -38.16 9.95 -29.82
CA PHE A 54 -39.38 10.42 -30.47
C PHE A 54 -38.98 11.26 -31.67
N ARG A 55 -39.49 10.89 -32.85
CA ARG A 55 -39.56 11.83 -33.99
C ARG A 55 -40.96 12.42 -33.98
N ILE A 56 -41.03 13.75 -33.90
CA ILE A 56 -42.28 14.48 -33.70
C ILE A 56 -42.47 15.52 -34.79
N ARG A 57 -43.72 15.86 -35.05
CA ARG A 57 -44.12 17.02 -35.86
C ARG A 57 -44.54 18.17 -34.93
N LEU A 58 -44.05 19.36 -35.21
CA LEU A 58 -44.38 20.62 -34.55
C LEU A 58 -45.02 21.58 -35.57
N GLY A 59 -46.31 21.88 -35.40
CA GLY A 59 -47.06 22.71 -36.35
C GLY A 59 -47.15 22.09 -37.75
N ASP A 60 -47.19 22.93 -38.79
CA ASP A 60 -47.57 22.49 -40.13
C ASP A 60 -46.49 21.72 -40.91
N ASP A 61 -45.20 21.77 -40.54
CA ASP A 61 -44.17 20.96 -41.24
C ASP A 61 -42.80 20.82 -40.54
N ARG A 62 -42.64 21.22 -39.27
CA ARG A 62 -41.32 21.11 -38.59
C ARG A 62 -41.16 19.75 -37.93
N GLU A 63 -40.23 18.94 -38.40
CA GLU A 63 -39.86 17.68 -37.77
C GLU A 63 -38.67 17.83 -36.83
N GLU A 64 -38.78 17.26 -35.63
CA GLU A 64 -37.68 17.23 -34.67
C GLU A 64 -37.54 15.87 -33.99
N THR A 65 -36.33 15.57 -33.54
CA THR A 65 -36.02 14.34 -32.81
C THR A 65 -35.61 14.67 -31.38
N TYR A 66 -36.32 14.06 -30.43
CA TYR A 66 -36.07 14.18 -29.01
C TYR A 66 -35.72 12.82 -28.41
N PHE A 67 -34.82 12.82 -27.43
CA PHE A 67 -34.46 11.64 -26.66
C PHE A 67 -34.87 11.84 -25.22
N ALA A 68 -35.46 10.81 -24.60
CA ALA A 68 -35.86 10.83 -23.21
C ALA A 68 -35.42 9.56 -22.48
N ASP A 69 -35.19 9.67 -21.17
CA ASP A 69 -34.98 8.51 -20.30
C ASP A 69 -36.31 7.90 -19.82
N ALA A 70 -36.21 6.83 -19.03
CA ALA A 70 -37.35 6.11 -18.45
C ALA A 70 -38.16 6.94 -17.43
N GLN A 71 -37.71 8.14 -17.07
CA GLN A 71 -38.38 9.11 -16.21
C GLN A 71 -38.95 10.30 -17.02
N ALA A 72 -38.99 10.18 -18.35
CA ALA A 72 -39.44 11.21 -19.29
C ALA A 72 -38.58 12.50 -19.28
N LYS A 73 -37.35 12.44 -18.74
CA LYS A 73 -36.42 13.57 -18.81
C LYS A 73 -35.77 13.61 -20.19
N LEU A 74 -35.88 14.76 -20.86
CA LEU A 74 -35.19 15.01 -22.12
C LEU A 74 -33.67 14.97 -21.92
N LEU A 75 -32.98 14.28 -22.84
CA LEU A 75 -31.53 14.09 -22.82
C LEU A 75 -30.80 15.20 -23.58
N GLU A 76 -29.67 15.62 -23.03
CA GLU A 76 -28.76 16.55 -23.69
C GLU A 76 -27.91 15.83 -24.77
N PRO A 77 -27.40 16.56 -25.80
CA PRO A 77 -26.63 15.94 -26.89
C PRO A 77 -25.46 15.07 -26.44
N LEU A 78 -24.71 15.50 -25.40
CA LEU A 78 -23.59 14.72 -24.85
C LEU A 78 -24.02 13.38 -24.25
N GLN A 79 -25.24 13.28 -23.71
CA GLN A 79 -25.78 12.02 -23.18
C GLN A 79 -26.24 11.10 -24.31
N VAL A 80 -26.85 11.68 -25.35
CA VAL A 80 -27.29 10.97 -26.56
C VAL A 80 -26.10 10.32 -27.26
N ASP A 81 -25.05 11.10 -27.51
CA ASP A 81 -23.79 10.60 -28.10
C ASP A 81 -23.05 9.69 -27.10
N GLY A 82 -23.20 10.01 -25.81
CA GLY A 82 -22.92 9.20 -24.62
C GLY A 82 -23.22 7.72 -24.79
N LEU A 83 -24.49 7.48 -25.02
CA LEU A 83 -25.08 6.15 -24.99
C LEU A 83 -25.14 5.52 -26.39
N GLY A 84 -24.80 6.28 -27.44
CA GLY A 84 -24.89 5.83 -28.82
C GLY A 84 -26.34 5.76 -29.32
N LEU A 85 -27.23 6.62 -28.83
CA LEU A 85 -28.67 6.55 -29.13
C LEU A 85 -29.03 6.88 -30.59
N ARG A 86 -28.06 7.32 -31.39
CA ARG A 86 -28.21 7.60 -32.83
C ARG A 86 -27.80 6.43 -33.72
N ASP A 87 -26.97 5.52 -33.20
CA ASP A 87 -26.39 4.39 -33.92
C ASP A 87 -26.97 3.10 -33.34
N LEU A 88 -28.01 2.58 -34.00
CA LEU A 88 -28.92 1.60 -33.42
C LEU A 88 -29.00 0.31 -34.25
N GLU A 89 -29.09 -0.80 -33.56
CA GLU A 89 -29.46 -2.11 -34.10
C GLU A 89 -30.88 -2.46 -33.63
N THR A 90 -31.78 -2.78 -34.56
CA THR A 90 -33.13 -3.25 -34.23
C THR A 90 -33.04 -4.59 -33.50
N ILE A 91 -33.86 -4.76 -32.47
CA ILE A 91 -34.03 -6.05 -31.78
C ILE A 91 -35.43 -6.60 -32.06
N PRO A 92 -35.59 -7.92 -32.24
CA PRO A 92 -36.86 -8.50 -32.64
C PRO A 92 -37.91 -8.45 -31.53
N GLU A 93 -37.47 -8.54 -30.27
CA GLU A 93 -38.35 -8.57 -29.10
C GLU A 93 -37.83 -7.61 -28.02
N PRO A 94 -38.74 -6.91 -27.30
CA PRO A 94 -38.36 -6.10 -26.16
C PRO A 94 -37.94 -6.98 -24.96
N PRO A 95 -37.17 -6.44 -24.01
CA PRO A 95 -36.89 -7.10 -22.74
C PRO A 95 -38.15 -7.46 -21.96
N GLU A 96 -38.04 -8.47 -21.10
CA GLU A 96 -39.13 -8.94 -20.26
C GLU A 96 -39.74 -7.82 -19.39
N GLY A 97 -41.07 -7.85 -19.24
CA GLY A 97 -41.80 -6.85 -18.44
C GLY A 97 -42.07 -5.51 -19.16
N TRP A 98 -41.73 -5.38 -20.44
CA TRP A 98 -42.13 -4.24 -21.26
C TRP A 98 -43.66 -4.19 -21.47
N SER A 99 -44.22 -2.97 -21.52
CA SER A 99 -45.61 -2.75 -21.95
C SER A 99 -45.76 -1.42 -22.68
N GLU A 100 -46.60 -1.39 -23.71
CA GLU A 100 -46.89 -0.17 -24.49
C GLU A 100 -47.51 0.95 -23.63
N LYS A 101 -48.25 0.59 -22.57
CA LYS A 101 -48.78 1.56 -21.58
C LYS A 101 -47.68 2.41 -20.94
N ARG A 102 -46.46 1.87 -20.81
CA ARG A 102 -45.32 2.62 -20.29
C ARG A 102 -44.86 3.69 -21.28
N LEU A 103 -44.88 3.38 -22.57
CA LEU A 103 -44.56 4.33 -23.64
C LEU A 103 -45.58 5.46 -23.71
N ASP A 104 -46.89 5.13 -23.65
CA ASP A 104 -47.99 6.11 -23.59
C ASP A 104 -47.75 7.14 -22.48
N ARG A 105 -47.46 6.69 -21.25
CA ARG A 105 -47.19 7.57 -20.10
C ARG A 105 -45.94 8.44 -20.28
N LEU A 106 -44.86 7.87 -20.82
CA LEU A 106 -43.63 8.62 -21.10
C LEU A 106 -43.90 9.75 -22.09
N TRP A 107 -44.64 9.43 -23.15
CA TRP A 107 -44.99 10.40 -24.18
C TRP A 107 -45.88 11.53 -23.64
N GLU A 108 -46.86 11.23 -22.79
CA GLU A 108 -47.70 12.27 -22.16
C GLU A 108 -46.90 13.32 -21.39
N VAL A 109 -45.81 12.92 -20.75
CA VAL A 109 -44.92 13.82 -20.03
C VAL A 109 -44.00 14.56 -20.99
N VAL A 110 -43.34 13.83 -21.90
CA VAL A 110 -42.40 14.41 -22.89
C VAL A 110 -43.08 15.46 -23.76
N ARG A 111 -44.29 15.17 -24.29
CA ARG A 111 -45.03 16.09 -25.16
C ARG A 111 -45.33 17.42 -24.45
N ARG A 112 -45.68 17.36 -23.17
CA ARG A 112 -45.94 18.55 -22.35
C ARG A 112 -44.67 19.37 -22.15
N THR A 113 -43.57 18.71 -21.80
CA THR A 113 -42.26 19.38 -21.64
C THR A 113 -41.79 20.04 -22.94
N ILE A 114 -42.02 19.42 -24.09
CA ILE A 114 -41.67 20.01 -25.40
C ILE A 114 -42.55 21.23 -25.71
N SER A 115 -43.87 21.13 -25.52
CA SER A 115 -44.78 22.27 -25.69
C SER A 115 -44.40 23.45 -24.81
N GLU A 116 -44.10 23.21 -23.53
CA GLU A 116 -43.66 24.26 -22.59
C GLU A 116 -42.34 24.92 -23.01
N ARG A 117 -41.37 24.14 -23.51
CA ARG A 117 -40.06 24.66 -23.93
C ARG A 117 -40.11 25.44 -25.24
N THR A 118 -40.97 25.03 -26.17
CA THR A 118 -41.01 25.59 -27.53
C THR A 118 -42.06 26.68 -27.70
N GLY A 119 -43.09 26.71 -26.84
CA GLY A 119 -44.24 27.62 -26.98
C GLY A 119 -45.12 27.34 -28.20
N LEU A 120 -44.92 26.20 -28.87
CA LEU A 120 -45.63 25.78 -30.08
C LEU A 120 -46.82 24.88 -29.75
N ALA A 121 -47.65 24.61 -30.78
CA ALA A 121 -48.79 23.68 -30.72
C ALA A 121 -48.39 22.29 -30.18
N GLU A 122 -49.39 21.51 -29.74
CA GLU A 122 -49.14 20.17 -29.18
C GLU A 122 -48.38 19.29 -30.19
N PRO A 123 -47.20 18.75 -29.82
CA PRO A 123 -46.41 17.94 -30.74
C PRO A 123 -47.13 16.62 -31.01
N GLU A 124 -47.08 16.17 -32.26
CA GLU A 124 -47.63 14.88 -32.68
C GLU A 124 -46.50 13.86 -32.86
N PRO A 125 -46.59 12.66 -32.26
CA PRO A 125 -45.56 11.64 -32.43
C PRO A 125 -45.70 10.98 -33.80
N MET A 126 -44.62 11.01 -34.59
CA MET A 126 -44.55 10.31 -35.88
C MET A 126 -43.94 8.92 -35.73
N GLU A 127 -42.96 8.78 -34.85
CA GLU A 127 -42.21 7.55 -34.64
C GLU A 127 -41.71 7.50 -33.20
N ALA A 128 -41.76 6.30 -32.61
CA ALA A 128 -41.16 6.04 -31.31
C ALA A 128 -40.21 4.84 -31.39
N VAL A 129 -38.95 5.06 -31.04
CA VAL A 129 -37.96 3.98 -30.92
C VAL A 129 -37.62 3.79 -29.45
N CYS A 130 -37.95 2.62 -28.90
CA CYS A 130 -37.55 2.19 -27.58
C CYS A 130 -36.13 1.60 -27.65
N ILE A 131 -35.18 2.31 -27.06
CA ILE A 131 -33.75 2.01 -27.09
C ILE A 131 -33.34 1.40 -25.75
N TRP A 132 -32.91 0.14 -25.78
CA TRP A 132 -32.52 -0.63 -24.59
C TRP A 132 -31.02 -0.58 -24.38
N CYS A 133 -30.61 0.32 -23.49
CA CYS A 133 -29.20 0.51 -23.12
C CYS A 133 -28.83 -0.37 -21.94
N ARG A 134 -27.78 -1.16 -22.06
CA ARG A 134 -27.36 -2.10 -21.02
C ARG A 134 -26.32 -1.49 -20.09
N TYR A 135 -26.63 -1.47 -18.81
CA TYR A 135 -25.73 -1.10 -17.72
C TYR A 135 -25.17 -2.36 -17.09
N VAL A 136 -23.87 -2.37 -16.76
CA VAL A 136 -23.24 -3.49 -16.06
C VAL A 136 -22.73 -3.05 -14.71
N THR A 137 -22.86 -3.94 -13.73
CA THR A 137 -22.11 -3.90 -12.46
C THR A 137 -21.40 -5.23 -12.23
N GLY A 138 -20.24 -5.21 -11.58
CA GLY A 138 -19.59 -6.44 -11.15
C GLY A 138 -18.20 -6.24 -10.59
N LYS A 139 -17.46 -7.34 -10.46
CA LYS A 139 -16.09 -7.34 -9.97
C LYS A 139 -15.15 -8.08 -10.91
N LEU A 140 -13.94 -7.57 -11.01
CA LEU A 140 -12.77 -8.29 -11.52
C LEU A 140 -12.09 -8.97 -10.33
N ARG A 141 -11.81 -10.26 -10.45
CA ARG A 141 -11.06 -11.01 -9.44
C ARG A 141 -9.73 -11.48 -10.04
N PHE A 142 -8.65 -11.00 -9.46
CA PHE A 142 -7.27 -11.37 -9.81
C PHE A 142 -6.82 -12.49 -8.88
N HIS A 143 -6.24 -13.56 -9.43
CA HIS A 143 -5.76 -14.72 -8.69
C HIS A 143 -4.25 -14.88 -8.89
N PHE A 144 -3.51 -15.00 -7.79
CA PHE A 144 -2.08 -15.31 -7.76
C PHE A 144 -1.84 -16.44 -6.75
N GLY A 145 -1.83 -17.68 -7.25
CA GLY A 145 -1.85 -18.87 -6.40
C GLY A 145 -3.11 -18.89 -5.51
N ALA A 146 -2.91 -18.96 -4.20
CA ALA A 146 -4.00 -18.94 -3.21
C ALA A 146 -4.49 -17.52 -2.84
N LYS A 147 -3.84 -16.46 -3.34
CA LYS A 147 -4.20 -15.08 -3.01
C LYS A 147 -5.09 -14.48 -4.08
N THR A 148 -6.00 -13.62 -3.65
CA THR A 148 -6.94 -12.93 -4.54
C THR A 148 -7.01 -11.44 -4.25
N ALA A 149 -7.20 -10.64 -5.30
CA ALA A 149 -7.56 -9.23 -5.22
C ALA A 149 -8.84 -8.97 -6.01
N GLU A 150 -9.66 -8.02 -5.56
CA GLU A 150 -10.92 -7.66 -6.24
C GLU A 150 -10.93 -6.18 -6.63
N GLN A 151 -11.45 -5.90 -7.82
CA GLN A 151 -11.71 -4.55 -8.30
C GLN A 151 -13.15 -4.44 -8.81
N ALA A 152 -13.95 -3.59 -8.18
CA ALA A 152 -15.31 -3.32 -8.64
C ALA A 152 -15.30 -2.50 -9.94
N PHE A 153 -16.29 -2.73 -10.79
CA PHE A 153 -16.55 -1.93 -11.98
C PHE A 153 -18.06 -1.75 -12.18
N ALA A 154 -18.42 -0.63 -12.80
CA ALA A 154 -19.78 -0.37 -13.24
C ALA A 154 -19.78 0.60 -14.43
N GLY A 155 -20.78 0.50 -15.29
CA GLY A 155 -20.95 1.48 -16.36
C GLY A 155 -21.83 1.00 -17.52
N TRP A 156 -22.11 1.94 -18.43
CA TRP A 156 -22.78 1.64 -19.69
C TRP A 156 -21.88 0.78 -20.58
N THR A 157 -22.38 -0.39 -20.97
CA THR A 157 -21.61 -1.40 -21.72
C THR A 157 -20.99 -0.86 -23.02
N ARG A 158 -21.66 0.08 -23.71
CA ARG A 158 -21.15 0.75 -24.92
C ARG A 158 -19.83 1.51 -24.70
N ARG A 159 -19.65 2.07 -23.51
CA ARG A 159 -18.47 2.89 -23.10
C ARG A 159 -17.66 2.26 -21.99
N LEU A 160 -17.90 0.99 -21.68
CA LEU A 160 -17.25 0.31 -20.58
C LEU A 160 -15.74 0.27 -20.79
N LYS A 161 -15.01 0.75 -19.78
CA LYS A 161 -13.55 0.72 -19.69
C LYS A 161 -13.15 0.01 -18.41
N ALA A 162 -12.00 -0.66 -18.47
CA ALA A 162 -11.42 -1.31 -17.31
C ALA A 162 -10.96 -0.25 -16.29
N PRO A 163 -11.44 -0.27 -15.03
CA PRO A 163 -10.90 0.59 -13.99
C PRO A 163 -9.50 0.14 -13.57
N PRO A 164 -8.61 1.00 -13.08
CA PRO A 164 -7.36 0.53 -12.49
C PRO A 164 -7.67 -0.38 -11.28
N ALA A 165 -6.88 -1.43 -11.10
CA ALA A 165 -6.98 -2.28 -9.91
C ALA A 165 -6.28 -1.59 -8.74
N THR A 166 -6.94 -1.56 -7.58
CA THR A 166 -6.29 -1.12 -6.33
C THR A 166 -5.38 -2.23 -5.82
N CYS A 167 -4.07 -1.97 -5.79
CA CYS A 167 -3.08 -2.88 -5.23
C CYS A 167 -3.38 -3.18 -3.75
N PRO A 168 -3.55 -4.45 -3.33
CA PRO A 168 -3.84 -4.77 -1.92
C PRO A 168 -2.70 -4.43 -0.96
N ALA A 169 -1.45 -4.51 -1.43
CA ALA A 169 -0.28 -4.28 -0.59
C ALA A 169 0.04 -2.79 -0.40
N THR A 170 -0.26 -1.94 -1.39
CA THR A 170 0.16 -0.52 -1.38
C THR A 170 -0.99 0.48 -1.50
N GLY A 171 -2.20 0.03 -1.85
CA GLY A 171 -3.34 0.90 -2.16
C GLY A 171 -3.22 1.66 -3.49
N THR A 172 -2.12 1.49 -4.23
CA THR A 172 -1.86 2.22 -5.47
C THR A 172 -2.74 1.69 -6.61
N PRO A 173 -3.43 2.55 -7.39
CA PRO A 173 -4.14 2.14 -8.59
C PRO A 173 -3.13 1.72 -9.68
N THR A 174 -3.33 0.54 -10.28
CA THR A 174 -2.44 0.02 -11.31
C THR A 174 -3.19 -0.84 -12.34
N TYR A 175 -2.57 -1.00 -13.51
CA TYR A 175 -2.97 -1.98 -14.52
C TYR A 175 -1.96 -3.14 -14.63
N HIS A 176 -0.91 -3.15 -13.79
CA HIS A 176 0.14 -4.16 -13.81
C HIS A 176 0.28 -4.80 -12.43
N LEU A 177 -0.28 -6.00 -12.26
CA LEU A 177 -0.22 -6.75 -11.00
C LEU A 177 0.75 -7.93 -11.13
N THR A 178 1.40 -8.25 -10.02
CA THR A 178 2.29 -9.42 -9.87
C THR A 178 2.27 -9.86 -8.41
N GLN A 179 2.91 -10.99 -8.13
CA GLN A 179 3.17 -11.46 -6.78
C GLN A 179 4.64 -11.22 -6.39
N THR A 180 4.90 -10.78 -5.16
CA THR A 180 6.22 -10.77 -4.53
C THR A 180 6.62 -12.17 -4.06
N ASP A 181 7.89 -12.39 -3.75
CA ASP A 181 8.38 -13.71 -3.31
C ASP A 181 7.81 -14.14 -1.95
N ASP A 182 7.38 -13.17 -1.13
CA ASP A 182 6.63 -13.41 0.11
C ASP A 182 5.10 -13.49 -0.09
N ALA A 183 4.69 -13.78 -1.32
CA ALA A 183 3.32 -14.08 -1.73
C ALA A 183 2.30 -12.94 -1.62
N ARG A 184 2.71 -11.67 -1.54
CA ARG A 184 1.80 -10.52 -1.58
C ARG A 184 1.48 -10.12 -3.03
N ILE A 185 0.20 -9.80 -3.29
CA ILE A 185 -0.19 -9.22 -4.58
C ILE A 185 0.15 -7.74 -4.55
N ALA A 186 0.96 -7.29 -5.51
CA ALA A 186 1.47 -5.93 -5.57
C ALA A 186 1.43 -5.36 -6.99
N ALA A 187 1.42 -4.03 -7.08
CA ALA A 187 1.70 -3.30 -8.30
C ALA A 187 3.16 -3.55 -8.70
N ALA A 188 3.41 -3.95 -9.95
CA ALA A 188 4.75 -4.35 -10.39
C ALA A 188 5.77 -3.21 -10.26
N GLU A 189 5.34 -1.97 -10.50
CA GLU A 189 6.13 -0.74 -10.33
C GLU A 189 6.49 -0.41 -8.88
N ARG A 190 5.94 -1.13 -7.90
CA ARG A 190 6.25 -0.98 -6.45
C ARG A 190 7.10 -2.13 -5.91
N ILE A 191 7.59 -3.01 -6.77
CA ILE A 191 8.47 -4.12 -6.40
C ILE A 191 9.92 -3.75 -6.70
N ALA A 192 10.79 -4.06 -5.75
CA ALA A 192 12.24 -3.94 -5.89
C ALA A 192 12.91 -5.26 -5.48
N VAL A 193 14.19 -5.39 -5.83
CA VAL A 193 14.99 -6.57 -5.51
C VAL A 193 15.87 -6.24 -4.30
N CYS A 194 15.84 -7.11 -3.29
CA CYS A 194 16.79 -7.08 -2.18
C CYS A 194 18.19 -7.41 -2.71
N GLU A 195 19.14 -6.49 -2.59
CA GLU A 195 20.50 -6.67 -3.14
C GLU A 195 21.35 -7.70 -2.38
N GLU A 196 20.88 -8.17 -1.22
CA GLU A 196 21.54 -9.22 -0.45
C GLU A 196 20.98 -10.61 -0.74
N THR A 197 19.65 -10.74 -0.93
CA THR A 197 19.00 -12.06 -1.09
C THR A 197 18.55 -12.35 -2.52
N GLY A 198 18.51 -11.34 -3.39
CA GLY A 198 17.91 -11.43 -4.72
C GLY A 198 16.37 -11.52 -4.72
N SER A 199 15.73 -11.47 -3.55
CA SER A 199 14.28 -11.61 -3.43
C SER A 199 13.53 -10.37 -3.92
N ARG A 200 12.43 -10.59 -4.64
CA ARG A 200 11.48 -9.57 -5.07
C ARG A 200 10.52 -9.24 -3.95
N VAL A 201 10.64 -8.04 -3.39
CA VAL A 201 9.83 -7.56 -2.25
C VAL A 201 9.24 -6.18 -2.58
N LEU A 202 8.36 -5.67 -1.71
CA LEU A 202 7.91 -4.29 -1.85
C LEU A 202 9.07 -3.32 -1.63
N ASP A 203 9.12 -2.28 -2.45
CA ASP A 203 10.11 -1.20 -2.35
C ASP A 203 10.09 -0.53 -0.96
N SER A 204 8.91 -0.47 -0.32
CA SER A 204 8.71 0.04 1.04
C SER A 204 9.36 -0.80 2.14
N ASP A 205 9.71 -2.05 1.85
CA ASP A 205 10.25 -2.99 2.84
C ASP A 205 11.78 -3.07 2.77
N LEU A 206 12.37 -2.34 1.81
CA LEU A 206 13.80 -2.20 1.65
C LEU A 206 14.31 -0.97 2.38
N GLU A 207 15.37 -1.16 3.15
CA GLU A 207 16.15 -0.12 3.79
C GLU A 207 17.59 -0.16 3.28
N THR A 208 18.30 0.96 3.39
CA THR A 208 19.70 1.05 2.96
C THR A 208 20.64 0.67 4.10
N CYS A 209 21.53 -0.30 3.86
CA CYS A 209 22.65 -0.60 4.74
C CYS A 209 23.65 0.55 4.69
N GLU A 210 23.83 1.26 5.79
CA GLU A 210 24.68 2.45 5.84
C GLU A 210 26.17 2.16 5.60
N LEU A 211 26.62 0.92 5.82
CA LEU A 211 28.00 0.49 5.61
C LEU A 211 28.30 0.14 4.14
N THR A 212 27.36 -0.55 3.48
CA THR A 212 27.60 -1.11 2.13
C THR A 212 26.92 -0.32 1.02
N GLY A 213 25.96 0.55 1.36
CA GLY A 213 25.10 1.26 0.40
C GLY A 213 24.00 0.40 -0.22
N LYS A 214 23.98 -0.92 0.05
CA LYS A 214 22.97 -1.84 -0.50
C LYS A 214 21.58 -1.57 0.08
N ARG A 215 20.55 -1.65 -0.77
CA ARG A 215 19.12 -1.73 -0.41
C ARG A 215 18.73 -3.17 -0.12
N VAL A 216 18.38 -3.45 1.12
CA VAL A 216 18.13 -4.80 1.63
C VAL A 216 16.87 -4.82 2.48
N GLN A 217 16.29 -6.01 2.68
CA GLN A 217 15.12 -6.14 3.56
C GLN A 217 15.45 -5.66 4.98
N ALA A 218 14.55 -4.91 5.60
CA ALA A 218 14.76 -4.34 6.92
C ALA A 218 15.16 -5.38 7.98
N GLY A 219 14.63 -6.61 7.89
CA GLY A 219 14.97 -7.72 8.80
C GLY A 219 16.40 -8.25 8.69
N LEU A 220 17.17 -7.84 7.68
CA LEU A 220 18.60 -8.18 7.53
C LEU A 220 19.53 -7.15 8.19
N LEU A 221 18.97 -6.01 8.63
CA LEU A 221 19.72 -4.93 9.24
C LEU A 221 19.67 -5.04 10.77
N ALA A 222 20.77 -4.65 11.40
CA ALA A 222 20.87 -4.44 12.83
C ALA A 222 21.46 -3.04 13.10
N LEU A 223 21.08 -2.46 14.25
CA LEU A 223 21.62 -1.18 14.70
C LEU A 223 22.93 -1.42 15.43
N CYS A 224 23.99 -0.70 15.04
CA CYS A 224 25.20 -0.65 15.84
C CYS A 224 24.93 0.13 17.14
N PRO A 225 25.15 -0.45 18.34
CA PRO A 225 24.85 0.22 19.61
C PRO A 225 25.78 1.41 19.88
N VAL A 226 26.93 1.50 19.20
CA VAL A 226 27.91 2.59 19.37
C VAL A 226 27.70 3.75 18.39
N THR A 227 27.38 3.45 17.12
CA THR A 227 27.25 4.49 16.07
C THR A 227 25.80 4.82 15.72
N GLY A 228 24.84 3.97 16.08
CA GLY A 228 23.44 4.09 15.70
C GLY A 228 23.15 3.75 14.23
N ARG A 229 24.18 3.42 13.43
CA ARG A 229 24.02 3.08 12.01
C ARG A 229 23.29 1.75 11.85
N LYS A 230 22.35 1.69 10.90
CA LYS A 230 21.72 0.46 10.42
C LYS A 230 22.63 -0.21 9.40
N ILE A 231 23.17 -1.37 9.75
CA ILE A 231 24.06 -2.13 8.87
C ILE A 231 23.61 -3.59 8.78
N LEU A 232 24.06 -4.31 7.76
CA LEU A 232 23.80 -5.74 7.64
C LEU A 232 24.26 -6.47 8.91
N ALA A 233 23.39 -7.25 9.55
CA ALA A 233 23.67 -7.85 10.85
C ALA A 233 24.97 -8.68 10.86
N TYR A 234 25.21 -9.47 9.80
CA TYR A 234 26.43 -10.28 9.67
C TYR A 234 27.72 -9.47 9.47
N ARG A 235 27.63 -8.16 9.24
CA ARG A 235 28.78 -7.24 9.10
C ARG A 235 29.18 -6.59 10.41
N LEU A 236 28.36 -6.69 11.45
CA LEU A 236 28.77 -6.26 12.79
C LEU A 236 29.90 -7.15 13.28
N LEU A 237 30.86 -6.55 13.99
CA LEU A 237 31.99 -7.24 14.58
C LEU A 237 31.96 -7.07 16.10
N PRO A 238 32.28 -8.11 16.88
CA PRO A 238 32.31 -8.00 18.33
C PRO A 238 33.47 -7.12 18.78
N CYS A 239 33.20 -6.16 19.64
CA CYS A 239 34.25 -5.44 20.36
C CYS A 239 34.95 -6.38 21.35
N ARG A 240 36.28 -6.47 21.30
CA ARG A 240 37.07 -7.32 22.19
C ARG A 240 36.88 -7.02 23.68
N LEU A 241 36.57 -5.77 24.04
CA LEU A 241 36.38 -5.35 25.44
C LEU A 241 34.92 -5.50 25.90
N CYS A 242 33.98 -4.82 25.26
CA CYS A 242 32.58 -4.86 25.70
C CYS A 242 31.78 -6.05 25.18
N GLY A 243 32.25 -6.73 24.14
CA GLY A 243 31.54 -7.84 23.51
C GLY A 243 30.34 -7.42 22.65
N GLU A 244 29.97 -6.14 22.61
CA GLU A 244 28.90 -5.67 21.73
C GLU A 244 29.28 -5.84 20.26
N GLU A 245 28.31 -6.29 19.45
CA GLU A 245 28.39 -6.32 17.99
C GLU A 245 28.27 -4.90 17.44
N VAL A 246 29.35 -4.38 16.87
CA VAL A 246 29.45 -2.97 16.47
C VAL A 246 29.86 -2.83 15.01
N ASP A 247 29.60 -1.64 14.49
CA ASP A 247 30.05 -1.19 13.18
C ASP A 247 31.59 -1.28 13.08
N PRO A 248 32.15 -1.97 12.07
CA PRO A 248 33.60 -2.09 11.89
C PRO A 248 34.31 -0.73 11.79
N ASP A 249 33.66 0.31 11.24
CA ASP A 249 34.24 1.65 11.12
C ASP A 249 34.46 2.33 12.49
N CYS A 250 33.87 1.79 13.56
CA CYS A 250 34.06 2.29 14.93
C CYS A 250 35.08 1.49 15.74
N LEU A 251 35.66 0.43 15.17
CA LEU A 251 36.72 -0.38 15.77
C LEU A 251 38.11 0.18 15.43
N GLU A 252 39.03 0.09 16.39
CA GLU A 252 40.49 0.21 16.19
C GLU A 252 41.11 -0.84 17.12
N ASP A 253 42.00 -1.68 16.61
CA ASP A 253 42.57 -2.84 17.33
C ASP A 253 41.50 -3.73 18.01
N ASP A 254 40.40 -3.98 17.28
CA ASP A 254 39.21 -4.72 17.74
C ASP A 254 38.51 -4.09 18.96
N VAL A 255 38.77 -2.82 19.27
CA VAL A 255 38.14 -2.10 20.38
C VAL A 255 37.29 -0.93 19.87
N CYS A 256 36.01 -0.95 20.24
CA CYS A 256 35.06 0.07 19.84
C CYS A 256 35.39 1.43 20.47
N ARG A 257 35.01 2.49 19.76
CA ARG A 257 35.21 3.88 20.19
C ARG A 257 34.70 4.17 21.60
N ALA A 258 33.57 3.59 21.99
CA ALA A 258 32.99 3.76 23.32
C ALA A 258 33.89 3.17 24.43
N CYS A 259 34.55 2.03 24.17
CA CYS A 259 35.53 1.47 25.09
C CYS A 259 36.86 2.25 25.09
N ARG A 260 37.31 2.77 23.95
CA ARG A 260 38.60 3.48 23.86
C ARG A 260 38.55 4.90 24.43
N ARG A 261 37.41 5.59 24.29
CA ARG A 261 37.29 7.03 24.59
C ARG A 261 36.12 7.39 25.52
N PRO A 262 35.99 6.75 26.70
CA PRO A 262 34.99 7.17 27.67
C PRO A 262 35.28 8.58 28.20
N ALA A 263 34.22 9.37 28.40
CA ALA A 263 34.31 10.75 28.87
C ALA A 263 34.50 10.79 30.40
N PRO A 264 35.32 11.68 30.96
CA PRO A 264 35.46 11.80 32.41
C PRO A 264 34.13 12.20 33.05
N VAL A 265 33.80 11.58 34.18
CA VAL A 265 32.61 11.90 34.99
C VAL A 265 32.98 12.00 36.47
N SER A 266 32.23 12.77 37.25
CA SER A 266 32.43 12.86 38.70
C SER A 266 31.88 11.62 39.40
N ALA A 267 32.27 11.42 40.67
CA ALA A 267 31.69 10.37 41.51
C ALA A 267 30.19 10.61 41.77
N ASP A 268 29.75 11.88 41.74
CA ASP A 268 28.34 12.28 41.92
C ASP A 268 27.50 12.17 40.63
N ASP A 269 28.06 11.68 39.52
CA ASP A 269 27.26 11.43 38.30
C ASP A 269 26.15 10.41 38.66
N PRO A 270 24.86 10.73 38.41
CA PRO A 270 23.75 9.86 38.81
C PRO A 270 23.87 8.43 38.31
N ARG A 271 24.51 8.21 37.15
CA ARG A 271 24.73 6.87 36.58
C ARG A 271 25.80 6.11 37.35
N ILE A 272 26.86 6.79 37.78
CA ILE A 272 27.91 6.20 38.63
C ILE A 272 27.34 5.87 40.00
N VAL A 273 26.63 6.83 40.63
CA VAL A 273 25.97 6.62 41.93
C VAL A 273 25.06 5.39 41.87
N ARG A 274 24.20 5.30 40.85
CA ARG A 274 23.31 4.15 40.66
C ARG A 274 24.07 2.84 40.51
N LEU A 275 25.15 2.81 39.74
CA LEU A 275 25.99 1.62 39.57
C LEU A 275 26.72 1.22 40.84
N THR A 276 27.25 2.16 41.63
CA THR A 276 27.92 1.85 42.90
C THR A 276 26.94 1.41 43.97
N SER A 277 25.69 1.90 43.96
CA SER A 277 24.65 1.41 44.86
C SER A 277 24.24 -0.04 44.56
N GLU A 278 24.16 -0.40 43.27
CA GLU A 278 23.85 -1.78 42.86
C GLU A 278 25.05 -2.71 43.04
N HIS A 279 26.27 -2.20 42.83
CA HIS A 279 27.52 -2.95 42.91
C HIS A 279 28.52 -2.28 43.88
N PRO A 280 28.37 -2.46 45.21
CA PRO A 280 29.19 -1.78 46.22
C PRO A 280 30.71 -2.01 46.08
N ALA A 281 31.14 -3.12 45.48
CA ALA A 281 32.56 -3.38 45.19
C ALA A 281 33.21 -2.26 44.33
N LEU A 282 32.42 -1.54 43.54
CA LEU A 282 32.87 -0.42 42.71
C LEU A 282 33.29 0.82 43.51
N GLU A 283 32.89 0.97 44.78
CA GLU A 283 33.26 2.13 45.62
C GLU A 283 34.77 2.26 45.82
N LYS A 284 35.52 1.15 45.71
CA LYS A 284 36.98 1.11 45.82
C LYS A 284 37.69 1.70 44.59
N TRP A 285 36.94 2.01 43.53
CA TRP A 285 37.42 2.58 42.29
C TRP A 285 37.15 4.08 42.21
N GLY A 286 37.94 4.81 41.42
CA GLY A 286 37.77 6.24 41.23
C GLY A 286 38.32 6.74 39.89
N ARG A 287 38.33 8.06 39.70
CA ARG A 287 38.68 8.70 38.42
C ARG A 287 37.84 8.14 37.26
N TRP A 288 36.54 8.20 37.46
CA TRP A 288 35.53 7.62 36.60
C TRP A 288 35.54 8.23 35.20
N ARG A 289 35.36 7.35 34.22
CA ARG A 289 35.06 7.72 32.84
C ARG A 289 33.92 6.85 32.36
N LEU A 290 33.00 7.42 31.60
CA LEU A 290 31.81 6.74 31.14
C LEU A 290 31.59 6.99 29.65
N SER A 291 31.25 5.93 28.93
CA SER A 291 30.60 5.98 27.64
C SER A 291 29.25 5.28 27.73
N GLU A 292 28.36 5.67 26.83
CA GLU A 292 27.01 5.17 26.79
C GLU A 292 26.71 4.69 25.36
N THR A 293 26.31 3.43 25.21
CA THR A 293 25.87 2.84 23.94
C THR A 293 24.34 2.76 23.94
N ALA A 294 23.70 2.23 22.90
CA ALA A 294 22.24 2.02 22.93
C ALA A 294 21.80 1.11 24.09
N THR A 295 22.63 0.11 24.42
CA THR A 295 22.28 -1.00 25.32
C THR A 295 23.09 -1.06 26.61
N SER A 296 24.21 -0.33 26.72
CA SER A 296 25.13 -0.50 27.84
C SER A 296 25.78 0.79 28.34
N TYR A 297 26.12 0.78 29.63
CA TYR A 297 27.07 1.71 30.24
C TYR A 297 28.47 1.09 30.21
N ILE A 298 29.43 1.80 29.63
CA ILE A 298 30.83 1.38 29.59
C ILE A 298 31.61 2.30 30.52
N VAL A 299 32.00 1.76 31.68
CA VAL A 299 32.62 2.50 32.78
C VAL A 299 34.08 2.13 32.87
N ALA A 300 34.97 3.10 32.72
CA ALA A 300 36.38 2.94 33.03
C ALA A 300 36.73 3.62 34.36
N ALA A 301 37.52 2.95 35.19
CA ALA A 301 37.91 3.46 36.50
C ALA A 301 39.33 3.03 36.88
N ARG A 302 39.92 3.69 37.89
CA ARG A 302 41.28 3.45 38.38
C ARG A 302 41.30 3.20 39.88
N ARG A 303 42.22 2.34 40.31
CA ARG A 303 42.49 2.02 41.71
C ARG A 303 43.98 1.79 41.91
N TRP A 304 44.65 2.59 42.74
CA TRP A 304 46.10 2.61 43.07
C TRP A 304 47.11 2.21 41.95
N LEU A 305 47.15 0.93 41.55
CA LEU A 305 48.03 0.35 40.51
C LEU A 305 47.28 -0.36 39.35
N ARG A 306 45.95 -0.43 39.39
CA ARG A 306 45.08 -1.06 38.39
C ARG A 306 44.16 -0.06 37.69
N GLN A 307 43.74 -0.43 36.50
CA GLN A 307 42.70 0.23 35.74
C GLN A 307 41.73 -0.85 35.23
N GLY A 308 40.45 -0.56 35.28
CA GLY A 308 39.37 -1.45 34.89
C GLY A 308 38.43 -0.79 33.90
N LEU A 309 37.80 -1.61 33.07
CA LEU A 309 36.67 -1.26 32.21
C LEU A 309 35.56 -2.27 32.51
N PHE A 310 34.38 -1.77 32.83
CA PHE A 310 33.22 -2.52 33.25
C PHE A 310 32.05 -2.17 32.34
N VAL A 311 31.31 -3.17 31.90
CA VAL A 311 30.20 -3.00 30.96
C VAL A 311 28.94 -3.49 31.61
N PHE A 312 28.01 -2.57 31.83
CA PHE A 312 26.74 -2.85 32.48
C PHE A 312 25.61 -2.72 31.48
N ASP A 313 24.64 -3.61 31.58
CA ASP A 313 23.34 -3.40 30.95
C ASP A 313 22.71 -2.11 31.47
N LYS A 314 22.08 -1.31 30.60
CA LYS A 314 21.47 -0.04 31.03
C LYS A 314 20.21 -0.18 31.86
N GLU A 315 19.42 -1.20 31.57
CA GLU A 315 18.11 -1.42 32.17
C GLU A 315 18.28 -2.17 33.49
N THR A 316 19.00 -3.29 33.45
CA THR A 316 19.16 -4.21 34.59
C THR A 316 20.39 -3.91 35.44
N LEU A 317 21.32 -3.06 34.96
CA LEU A 317 22.62 -2.79 35.60
C LEU A 317 23.47 -4.03 35.83
N THR A 318 23.17 -5.15 35.18
CA THR A 318 23.97 -6.36 35.35
C THR A 318 25.32 -6.20 34.65
N LEU A 319 26.40 -6.59 35.34
CA LEU A 319 27.75 -6.60 34.75
C LEU A 319 27.82 -7.69 33.68
N ARG A 320 27.96 -7.28 32.41
CA ARG A 320 28.02 -8.14 31.22
C ARG A 320 29.45 -8.49 30.82
N ALA A 321 30.38 -7.57 31.00
CA ALA A 321 31.79 -7.77 30.67
C ALA A 321 32.69 -6.91 31.56
N ALA A 322 33.89 -7.39 31.80
CA ALA A 322 34.92 -6.62 32.48
C ALA A 322 36.30 -6.88 31.88
N ALA A 323 37.17 -5.87 31.92
CA ALA A 323 38.56 -5.96 31.52
C ALA A 323 39.45 -5.18 32.47
N VAL A 324 40.63 -5.70 32.81
CA VAL A 324 41.54 -5.10 33.79
C VAL A 324 42.97 -5.11 33.28
N GLY A 325 43.78 -4.17 33.77
CA GLY A 325 45.19 -4.03 33.44
C GLY A 325 45.92 -3.08 34.40
N GLY A 326 47.20 -2.87 34.13
CA GLY A 326 48.01 -1.93 34.92
C GLY A 326 47.54 -0.48 34.76
N ARG A 327 47.77 0.36 35.77
CA ARG A 327 47.34 1.77 35.79
C ARG A 327 47.83 2.62 34.60
N LEU A 328 48.98 2.26 34.01
CA LEU A 328 49.58 2.94 32.87
C LEU A 328 49.17 2.33 31.52
N ALA A 329 48.43 1.22 31.52
CA ALA A 329 47.93 0.62 30.30
C ALA A 329 46.87 1.53 29.66
N SER A 330 46.90 1.64 28.35
CA SER A 330 45.79 2.23 27.61
C SER A 330 44.56 1.31 27.68
N LEU A 331 43.36 1.89 27.54
CA LEU A 331 42.11 1.15 27.73
C LEU A 331 41.99 -0.02 26.74
N GLU A 332 42.41 0.21 25.51
CA GLU A 332 42.44 -0.82 24.47
C GLU A 332 43.41 -1.97 24.79
N LYS A 333 44.37 -1.82 25.71
CA LYS A 333 45.30 -2.91 26.11
C LYS A 333 44.83 -3.70 27.34
N LEU A 334 43.65 -3.40 27.89
CA LEU A 334 43.09 -4.17 29.00
C LEU A 334 42.78 -5.61 28.55
N ARG A 335 42.95 -6.55 29.48
CA ARG A 335 42.65 -7.97 29.27
C ARG A 335 41.24 -8.24 29.78
N LYS A 336 40.41 -8.85 28.94
CA LYS A 336 39.07 -9.29 29.32
C LYS A 336 39.17 -10.34 30.42
N ILE A 337 38.21 -10.33 31.34
CA ILE A 337 38.09 -11.33 32.39
C ILE A 337 37.00 -12.31 31.97
N ASP A 338 37.31 -13.61 32.08
CA ASP A 338 36.42 -14.69 31.65
C ASP A 338 35.14 -14.75 32.49
N ASP A 339 35.26 -14.51 33.80
CA ASP A 339 34.14 -14.30 34.72
C ASP A 339 34.14 -12.85 35.25
N PRO A 340 33.31 -11.96 34.68
CA PRO A 340 33.25 -10.57 35.12
C PRO A 340 32.80 -10.42 36.58
N GLN A 341 31.94 -11.30 37.08
CA GLN A 341 31.39 -11.22 38.43
C GLN A 341 32.46 -11.49 39.49
N SER A 342 33.42 -12.36 39.16
CA SER A 342 34.54 -12.67 40.05
C SER A 342 35.34 -11.43 40.45
N ILE A 343 35.37 -10.36 39.63
CA ILE A 343 36.03 -9.10 40.01
C ILE A 343 35.29 -8.42 41.16
N LEU A 344 33.97 -8.40 41.10
CA LEU A 344 33.15 -7.76 42.13
C LEU A 344 33.20 -8.58 43.43
N GLU A 345 33.24 -9.92 43.33
CA GLU A 345 33.28 -10.84 44.47
C GLU A 345 34.65 -10.92 45.15
N THR A 346 35.74 -11.08 44.38
CA THR A 346 37.11 -11.11 44.94
C THR A 346 37.47 -9.78 45.62
N GLU A 347 36.77 -8.70 45.26
CA GLU A 347 36.92 -7.38 45.88
C GLU A 347 35.98 -7.16 47.07
N ALA A 348 34.92 -7.96 47.25
CA ALA A 348 34.05 -7.93 48.42
C ALA A 348 34.69 -8.60 49.65
N ASP A 349 35.48 -9.66 49.45
CA ASP A 349 36.09 -10.48 50.52
C ASP A 349 37.38 -9.91 51.16
N VAL A 350 37.83 -8.73 50.73
CA VAL A 350 38.94 -8.00 51.38
C VAL A 350 38.37 -6.75 52.05
N GLY A 351 37.71 -6.97 53.18
CA GLY A 351 37.21 -5.97 54.12
C GLY A 351 37.90 -6.12 55.46
#